data_AF-A0A930WEP0-F1
#
_entry.id   AF-A0A930WEP0-F1
#
_cell.length_a   1.000
_cell.length_b   1.000
_cell.length_c   1.000
_cell.angle_alpha   90.00
_cell.angle_beta   90.00
_cell.angle_gamma   90.00
#
_symmetry.space_group_name_H-M   'P 1'
#
loop_
_entity.id
_entity.type
_entity.pdbx_description
1 polymer ?
#
loop_
_entity_poly.entity_id
_entity_poly.type
_entity_poly.pdbx_seq_one_letter_code
_entity_poly.pdbx_strand_id
1 'polypeptide(L)'
;LVVVGCLLFGTKRGALAASIGLGIFDLLHGYASVVWETILESLIVCLVIHLIYEKLLKKNDKIGNIITVGVVAAIVKIIVNIIKYTFLRGMIVGGLALTPAFIQAINKITGTFGSAIFTVVAVPIVYPLFKEALKRVRR
;
A
#
# COMPACT_ATOMS: atom_id res chain seq x y z
N LEU A 1 -1.67 3.41 5.71
CA LEU A 1 -0.64 3.72 6.74
C LEU A 1 0.78 3.63 6.20
N VAL A 2 1.15 2.59 5.44
CA VAL A 2 2.44 2.51 4.71
C VAL A 2 2.76 3.83 3.97
N VAL A 3 1.76 4.36 3.25
CA VAL A 3 1.85 5.64 2.53
C VAL A 3 2.31 6.80 3.42
N VAL A 4 1.73 6.92 4.62
CA VAL A 4 2.07 7.98 5.57
C VAL A 4 3.52 7.84 6.06
N GLY A 5 3.97 6.61 6.33
CA GLY A 5 5.35 6.33 6.69
C GLY A 5 6.33 6.75 5.58
N CYS A 6 6.03 6.45 4.32
CA CYS A 6 6.83 6.89 3.17
C CYS A 6 6.84 8.41 3.02
N LEU A 7 5.70 9.08 3.21
CA LEU A 7 5.59 10.54 3.10
C LEU A 7 6.35 11.28 4.21
N LEU A 8 6.38 10.73 5.43
CA LEU A 8 7.02 11.36 6.60
C LEU A 8 8.52 11.11 6.67
N PHE A 9 8.96 9.86 6.49
CA PHE A 9 10.36 9.45 6.71
C PHE A 9 11.14 9.24 5.40
N GLY A 10 10.49 9.45 4.26
CA GLY A 10 11.02 9.13 2.94
C GLY A 10 10.83 7.65 2.59
N THR A 11 10.84 7.35 1.31
CA THR A 11 10.37 6.05 0.82
C THR A 11 11.27 4.89 1.24
N LYS A 12 12.59 5.09 1.32
CA LYS A 12 13.54 4.03 1.76
C LYS A 12 13.27 3.58 3.20
N ARG A 13 13.15 4.54 4.12
CA ARG A 13 12.87 4.27 5.54
C ARG A 13 11.44 3.80 5.74
N GLY A 14 10.50 4.40 5.00
CA GLY A 14 9.09 3.98 5.01
C GLY A 14 8.90 2.55 4.53
N ALA A 15 9.60 2.12 3.48
CA ALA A 15 9.54 0.75 2.97
C ALA A 15 10.10 -0.26 3.99
N LEU A 16 11.24 0.03 4.63
CA LEU A 16 11.78 -0.81 5.69
C LEU A 16 10.83 -0.94 6.88
N ALA A 17 10.30 0.19 7.36
CA ALA A 17 9.32 0.20 8.45
C ALA A 17 8.04 -0.56 8.07
N ALA A 18 7.58 -0.44 6.82
CA ALA A 18 6.43 -1.16 6.30
C ALA A 18 6.68 -2.67 6.26
N SER A 19 7.81 -3.13 5.73
CA SER A 19 8.14 -4.55 5.66
C SER A 19 8.22 -5.19 7.05
N ILE A 20 8.89 -4.53 8.01
CA ILE A 20 9.01 -5.03 9.38
C ILE A 20 7.65 -5.02 10.07
N GLY A 21 6.92 -3.90 10.01
CA GLY A 21 5.62 -3.75 10.66
C GLY A 21 4.58 -4.74 10.13
N LEU A 22 4.53 -4.93 8.81
CA LEU A 22 3.63 -5.89 8.16
C LEU A 22 4.05 -7.33 8.45
N GLY A 23 5.35 -7.64 8.42
CA GLY A 23 5.85 -8.97 8.77
C GLY A 23 5.48 -9.37 10.19
N ILE A 24 5.71 -8.49 11.17
CA ILE A 24 5.32 -8.73 12.56
C ILE A 24 3.80 -8.85 12.68
N PHE A 25 3.05 -7.93 12.06
CA PHE A 25 1.59 -7.95 12.08
C PHE A 25 1.04 -9.28 11.57
N ASP A 26 1.48 -9.74 10.40
CA ASP A 26 0.98 -10.98 9.80
C ASP A 26 1.38 -12.21 10.64
N LEU A 27 2.58 -12.24 11.23
CA LEU A 27 3.00 -13.33 12.11
C LEU A 27 2.15 -13.41 13.39
N LEU A 28 1.85 -12.27 14.02
CA LEU A 28 1.06 -12.21 15.25
C LEU A 28 -0.40 -12.65 15.05
N HIS A 29 -0.93 -12.49 13.84
CA HIS A 29 -2.31 -12.85 13.51
C HIS A 29 -2.44 -14.23 12.81
N GLY A 30 -1.36 -15.00 12.74
CA GLY A 30 -1.36 -16.34 12.15
C GLY A 30 -1.34 -16.37 10.61
N TYR A 31 -1.04 -15.24 9.95
CA TYR A 31 -0.94 -15.10 8.50
C TYR A 31 0.46 -15.43 7.95
N ALA A 32 1.24 -16.27 8.65
CA ALA A 32 2.63 -16.57 8.32
C ALA A 32 2.86 -17.04 6.86
N SER A 33 1.92 -17.81 6.30
CA SER A 33 2.01 -18.34 4.94
C SER A 33 1.88 -17.27 3.85
N VAL A 34 1.31 -16.11 4.17
CA VAL A 34 1.05 -15.02 3.21
C VAL A 34 1.84 -13.75 3.52
N VAL A 35 2.61 -13.73 4.61
CA VAL A 35 3.51 -12.61 5.02
C VAL A 35 4.29 -12.05 3.84
N TRP A 36 4.93 -12.92 3.06
CA TRP A 36 5.80 -12.51 1.97
C TRP A 36 5.02 -11.81 0.84
N GLU A 37 3.77 -12.23 0.58
CA GLU A 37 2.89 -11.57 -0.38
C GLU A 37 2.50 -10.17 0.10
N THR A 38 2.17 -10.02 1.38
CA THR A 38 1.82 -8.73 1.99
C THR A 38 2.99 -7.76 1.94
N ILE A 39 4.19 -8.23 2.26
CA ILE A 39 5.42 -7.42 2.20
C ILE A 39 5.68 -6.97 0.75
N LEU A 40 5.64 -7.89 -0.22
CA LEU A 40 5.86 -7.53 -1.64
C LEU A 40 4.85 -6.50 -2.15
N GLU A 41 3.57 -6.68 -1.83
CA GLU A 41 2.53 -5.71 -2.17
C GLU A 41 2.86 -4.32 -1.62
N SER A 42 3.26 -4.26 -0.35
CA SER A 42 3.63 -2.99 0.30
C SER A 42 4.86 -2.34 -0.32
N LEU A 43 5.84 -3.13 -0.75
CA LEU A 43 7.05 -2.63 -1.43
C LEU A 43 6.73 -2.04 -2.80
N ILE A 44 5.81 -2.65 -3.55
CA ILE A 44 5.36 -2.10 -4.84
C ILE A 44 4.67 -0.75 -4.62
N VAL A 45 3.79 -0.65 -3.62
CA VAL A 45 3.14 0.62 -3.27
C VAL A 45 4.18 1.68 -2.86
N CYS A 46 5.17 1.31 -2.03
CA CYS A 46 6.28 2.19 -1.68
C CYS A 46 7.02 2.68 -2.93
N LEU A 47 7.35 1.80 -3.86
CA LEU A 47 8.05 2.15 -5.09
C LEU A 47 7.25 3.17 -5.91
N VAL A 48 5.94 2.99 -6.08
CA VAL A 48 5.12 3.95 -6.81
C VAL A 48 5.08 5.30 -6.09
N ILE A 49 5.00 5.31 -4.75
CA ILE A 49 5.07 6.55 -3.97
C ILE A 49 6.42 7.25 -4.18
N HIS A 50 7.52 6.52 -4.24
CA HIS A 50 8.82 7.11 -4.55
C HIS A 50 8.81 7.82 -5.91
N LEU A 51 8.25 7.19 -6.94
CA LEU A 51 8.17 7.77 -8.28
C LEU A 51 7.26 9.00 -8.33
N ILE A 52 6.08 8.92 -7.72
CA ILE A 52 5.09 10.01 -7.79
C ILE A 52 5.44 11.13 -6.81
N TYR A 53 5.62 10.82 -5.52
CA TYR A 53 5.83 11.85 -4.50
C TYR A 53 7.25 12.42 -4.54
N GLU A 54 8.29 11.59 -4.63
CA GLU A 54 9.67 12.08 -4.54
C GLU A 54 10.20 12.58 -5.89
N LYS A 55 9.98 11.85 -6.99
CA LYS A 55 10.49 12.27 -8.31
C LYS A 55 9.57 13.27 -9.02
N LEU A 56 8.29 12.97 -9.17
CA LEU A 56 7.38 13.81 -9.95
C LEU A 56 6.95 15.06 -9.18
N LEU A 57 6.47 14.89 -7.94
CA LEU A 57 5.96 15.98 -7.10
C LEU A 57 7.06 16.67 -6.28
N LYS A 58 8.33 16.23 -6.41
CA LYS A 58 9.52 16.81 -5.75
C LYS A 58 9.33 17.00 -4.24
N LYS A 59 8.63 16.07 -3.58
CA LYS A 59 8.28 16.11 -2.14
C LYS A 59 7.48 17.35 -1.72
N ASN A 60 6.74 17.94 -2.65
CA ASN A 60 5.83 19.04 -2.35
C ASN A 60 4.58 18.50 -1.63
N ASP A 61 4.45 18.87 -0.36
CA ASP A 61 3.46 18.37 0.58
C ASP A 61 2.16 19.18 0.61
N LYS A 62 1.87 19.98 -0.42
CA LYS A 62 0.55 20.59 -0.61
C LYS A 62 -0.55 19.53 -0.46
N ILE A 63 -1.64 19.89 0.22
CA ILE A 63 -2.77 18.97 0.50
C ILE A 63 -3.27 18.26 -0.77
N GLY A 64 -3.36 18.96 -1.91
CA GLY A 64 -3.72 18.35 -3.19
C GLY A 64 -2.78 17.23 -3.63
N ASN A 65 -1.46 17.39 -3.44
CA ASN A 65 -0.47 16.37 -3.76
C ASN A 65 -0.57 15.15 -2.85
N ILE A 66 -0.84 15.37 -1.55
CA ILE A 66 -1.03 14.28 -0.57
C ILE A 66 -2.28 13.46 -0.91
N ILE A 67 -3.38 14.12 -1.30
CA ILE A 67 -4.59 13.46 -1.79
C ILE A 67 -4.26 12.64 -3.05
N THR A 68 -3.58 13.21 -4.03
CA THR A 68 -3.16 12.51 -5.25
C THR A 68 -2.34 11.26 -4.94
N VAL A 69 -1.38 11.34 -4.01
CA VAL A 69 -0.58 10.18 -3.59
C VAL A 69 -1.46 9.12 -2.91
N GLY A 70 -2.42 9.52 -2.07
CA GLY A 70 -3.38 8.61 -1.44
C GLY A 70 -4.23 7.85 -2.47
N VAL A 71 -4.76 8.57 -3.47
CA VAL A 71 -5.55 7.98 -4.57
C VAL A 71 -4.69 7.03 -5.42
N VAL A 72 -3.51 7.46 -5.84
CA VAL A 72 -2.60 6.61 -6.63
C VAL A 72 -2.22 5.35 -5.86
N ALA A 73 -1.88 5.46 -4.57
CA ALA A 73 -1.55 4.30 -3.75
C ALA A 73 -2.74 3.32 -3.62
N ALA A 74 -3.97 3.83 -3.49
CA ALA A 74 -5.18 3.03 -3.44
C ALA A 74 -5.43 2.28 -4.77
N ILE A 75 -5.27 2.96 -5.91
CA ILE A 75 -5.40 2.35 -7.24
C ILE A 75 -4.34 1.28 -7.46
N VAL A 76 -3.08 1.57 -7.15
CA VAL A 76 -1.97 0.61 -7.26
C VAL A 76 -2.26 -0.63 -6.40
N LYS A 77 -2.76 -0.45 -5.18
CA LYS A 77 -3.11 -1.57 -4.30
C LYS A 77 -4.18 -2.48 -4.93
N ILE A 78 -5.21 -1.90 -5.53
CA ILE A 78 -6.26 -2.66 -6.21
C ILE A 78 -5.68 -3.42 -7.41
N ILE A 79 -4.88 -2.76 -8.26
CA ILE A 79 -4.27 -3.37 -9.45
C ILE A 79 -3.35 -4.52 -9.06
N VAL A 80 -2.45 -4.31 -8.08
CA VAL A 80 -1.52 -5.34 -7.60
C VAL A 80 -2.29 -6.54 -7.06
N ASN A 81 -3.38 -6.32 -6.32
CA ASN A 81 -4.21 -7.40 -5.83
C ASN A 81 -4.93 -8.16 -6.95
N ILE A 82 -5.50 -7.47 -7.94
CA ILE A 82 -6.11 -8.12 -9.11
C ILE A 82 -5.09 -9.00 -9.81
N ILE A 83 -3.89 -8.49 -10.09
CA ILE A 83 -2.82 -9.24 -10.75
C ILE A 83 -2.40 -10.44 -9.90
N LYS A 84 -2.16 -10.24 -8.61
CA LYS A 84 -1.77 -11.29 -7.65
C LYS A 84 -2.80 -12.43 -7.63
N TYR A 85 -4.07 -12.12 -7.45
CA TYR A 85 -5.10 -13.15 -7.34
C TYR A 85 -5.43 -13.80 -8.69
N THR A 86 -5.37 -13.06 -9.80
CA THR A 86 -5.66 -13.61 -11.13
C THR A 86 -4.51 -14.49 -11.63
N PHE A 87 -3.29 -13.96 -11.67
CA PHE A 87 -2.15 -14.66 -12.29
C PHE A 87 -1.48 -15.63 -11.33
N LEU A 88 -1.05 -15.16 -10.15
CA LEU A 88 -0.29 -16.01 -9.23
C LEU A 88 -1.18 -17.09 -8.61
N ARG A 89 -2.30 -16.68 -7.99
CA ARG A 89 -3.17 -17.63 -7.29
C ARG A 89 -4.12 -18.37 -8.22
N GLY A 90 -4.76 -17.68 -9.16
CA GLY A 90 -5.74 -18.28 -10.05
C GLY A 90 -5.12 -19.17 -11.13
N MET A 91 -4.21 -18.62 -11.93
CA MET A 91 -3.63 -19.36 -13.06
C MET A 91 -2.48 -20.28 -12.63
N ILE A 92 -1.45 -19.76 -11.96
CA ILE A 92 -0.23 -20.51 -11.67
C ILE A 92 -0.45 -21.58 -10.60
N VAL A 93 -1.05 -21.19 -9.46
CA VAL A 93 -1.31 -22.12 -8.35
C VAL A 93 -2.60 -22.92 -8.57
N GLY A 94 -3.65 -22.26 -9.06
CA GLY A 94 -4.98 -22.87 -9.23
C GLY A 94 -5.20 -23.61 -10.55
N GLY A 95 -4.30 -23.46 -11.54
CA GLY A 95 -4.42 -24.09 -12.86
C GLY A 95 -5.62 -23.60 -13.69
N LEU A 96 -6.21 -22.46 -13.33
CA LEU A 96 -7.42 -21.95 -13.97
C LEU A 96 -7.08 -21.21 -15.27
N ALA A 97 -8.02 -21.23 -16.23
CA ALA A 97 -8.00 -20.31 -17.36
C ALA A 97 -8.18 -18.85 -16.90
N LEU A 98 -7.79 -17.89 -17.74
CA LEU A 98 -7.78 -16.45 -17.42
C LEU A 98 -9.14 -15.94 -16.91
N THR A 99 -10.23 -16.28 -17.60
CA THR A 99 -11.58 -15.81 -17.24
C THR A 99 -12.03 -16.28 -15.85
N PRO A 100 -12.02 -17.59 -15.51
CA PRO A 100 -12.39 -18.02 -14.16
C PRO A 100 -11.41 -17.55 -13.08
N ALA A 101 -10.12 -17.41 -13.39
CA ALA A 101 -9.15 -16.83 -12.47
C ALA A 101 -9.46 -15.36 -12.13
N PHE A 102 -9.87 -14.58 -13.13
CA PHE A 102 -10.23 -13.18 -12.94
C PHE A 102 -11.50 -13.02 -12.09
N ILE A 103 -12.53 -13.83 -12.35
CA ILE A 103 -13.77 -13.81 -11.55
C ILE A 103 -13.48 -14.16 -10.07
N GLN A 104 -12.63 -15.15 -9.83
CA GLN A 104 -12.20 -15.49 -8.47
C GLN A 104 -11.41 -14.36 -7.81
N ALA A 105 -10.54 -13.68 -8.55
CA ALA A 105 -9.82 -12.52 -8.05
C ALA A 105 -10.76 -11.41 -7.59
N ILE A 106 -11.79 -11.07 -8.38
CA ILE A 106 -12.79 -10.06 -8.00
C ILE A 106 -13.46 -10.39 -6.68
N ASN A 107 -13.86 -11.65 -6.48
CA ASN A 107 -14.48 -12.09 -5.22
C ASN A 107 -13.54 -11.98 -4.02
N LYS A 108 -12.25 -12.25 -4.22
CA LYS A 108 -11.23 -12.21 -3.15
C LYS A 108 -10.80 -10.79 -2.76
N ILE A 109 -10.83 -9.83 -3.68
CA ILE A 109 -10.37 -8.46 -3.43
C ILE A 109 -11.46 -7.51 -2.92
N THR A 110 -12.67 -8.01 -2.64
CA THR A 110 -13.78 -7.22 -2.08
C THR A 110 -13.34 -6.42 -0.84
N GLY A 111 -12.60 -7.05 0.08
CA GLY A 111 -12.02 -6.39 1.26
C GLY A 111 -10.94 -5.35 0.93
N THR A 112 -10.25 -5.50 -0.20
CA THR A 112 -9.22 -4.56 -0.65
C THR A 112 -9.83 -3.21 -0.98
N PHE A 113 -11.02 -3.16 -1.59
CA PHE A 113 -11.72 -1.90 -1.87
C PHE A 113 -11.98 -1.08 -0.61
N GLY A 114 -12.43 -1.73 0.48
CA GLY A 114 -12.62 -1.05 1.77
C GLY A 114 -11.32 -0.44 2.30
N SER A 115 -10.23 -1.20 2.27
CA SER A 115 -8.92 -0.69 2.71
C SER A 115 -8.35 0.41 1.78
N ALA A 116 -8.69 0.37 0.49
CA ALA A 116 -8.28 1.36 -0.49
C ALA A 116 -9.02 2.68 -0.27
N ILE A 117 -10.34 2.65 -0.08
CA ILE A 117 -11.15 3.83 0.29
C ILE A 117 -10.62 4.43 1.60
N PHE A 118 -10.37 3.59 2.60
CA PHE A 118 -9.80 4.05 3.86
C PHE A 118 -8.45 4.74 3.65
N THR A 119 -7.61 4.24 2.74
CA THR A 119 -6.31 4.88 2.42
C THR A 119 -6.49 6.27 1.80
N VAL A 120 -7.44 6.42 0.87
CA VAL A 120 -7.72 7.73 0.23
C VAL A 120 -8.15 8.77 1.25
N VAL A 121 -8.98 8.39 2.23
CA VAL A 121 -9.49 9.30 3.25
C VAL A 121 -8.47 9.53 4.38
N ALA A 122 -7.83 8.46 4.85
CA ALA A 122 -6.94 8.53 6.01
C ALA A 122 -5.62 9.24 5.70
N VAL A 123 -5.03 9.07 4.51
CA VAL A 123 -3.75 9.70 4.16
C VAL A 123 -3.75 11.23 4.31
N PRO A 124 -4.69 11.99 3.73
CA PRO A 124 -4.71 13.45 3.86
C PRO A 124 -5.03 13.96 5.26
N ILE A 125 -5.67 13.16 6.12
CA ILE A 125 -5.98 13.52 7.51
C ILE A 125 -4.79 13.20 8.43
N VAL A 126 -4.26 11.98 8.32
CA VAL A 126 -3.23 11.45 9.21
C VAL A 126 -1.86 12.08 8.91
N TYR A 127 -1.52 12.29 7.64
CA TYR A 127 -0.22 12.88 7.27
C TYR A 127 0.05 14.24 7.95
N PRO A 128 -0.81 15.27 7.86
CA PRO A 128 -0.54 16.57 8.47
C PRO A 128 -0.50 16.50 9.99
N LEU A 129 -1.39 15.69 10.60
CA LEU A 129 -1.43 15.48 12.05
C LEU A 129 -0.10 14.93 12.57
N PHE A 130 0.41 13.87 11.94
CA PHE A 130 1.68 13.26 12.33
C PHE A 130 2.89 14.13 11.99
N LYS A 131 2.82 14.89 10.89
CA LYS A 131 3.87 15.85 10.54
C LYS A 131 4.02 16.93 11.60
N GLU A 132 2.91 17.45 12.11
CA GLU A 132 2.92 18.47 13.15
C GLU A 132 3.41 17.90 14.49
N ALA A 133 2.95 16.71 14.87
CA ALA A 133 3.45 16.02 16.06
C ALA A 133 4.97 15.78 15.98
N LEU A 134 5.47 15.32 14.83
CA LEU A 134 6.90 15.06 14.64
C LEU A 134 7.76 16.33 14.73
N LYS A 135 7.25 17.47 14.23
CA LYS A 135 7.93 18.77 14.37
C LYS A 135 8.06 19.19 15.83
N ARG A 136 7.02 18.96 16.66
CA ARG A 136 7.02 19.32 18.08
C ARG A 136 8.00 18.49 18.90
N VAL A 137 8.13 17.19 18.60
CA VAL A 137 9.07 16.29 19.30
C VAL A 137 10.53 16.53 18.90
N ARG A 138 10.76 17.05 17.69
CA ARG A 138 12.11 17.33 17.18
C ARG A 138 12.59 18.77 17.48
N ARG A 139 11.75 19.59 18.11
CA ARG A 139 12.14 20.88 18.69
C ARG A 139 12.67 20.66 20.09
#